data_AF-A0A067R5J4-F1
#
_entry.id   AF-A0A067R5J4-F1
#
_cell.length_a   1.000
_cell.length_b   1.000
_cell.length_c   1.000
_cell.angle_alpha   90.00
_cell.angle_beta   90.00
_cell.angle_gamma   90.00
#
_symmetry.space_group_name_H-M   'P 1'
#
loop_
_entity.id
_entity.type
_entity.pdbx_description
1 polymer ?
#
loop_
_entity_poly.entity_id
_entity_poly.type
_entity_poly.pdbx_seq_one_letter_code
_entity_poly.pdbx_strand_id
1 'polypeptide(L)'
;MFNFSCTACLTYTGNHVPDSVDAKVTMQVDLSFGRANFISKEFNKANTYTYNVTLHRGTNWCKDLMVQNKQRASGRTQPLILAMIYELANDPIKDTTGKSNY
;
A
#
# COMPACT_ATOMS: atom_id res chain seq x y z
N MET A 1 7.85 -9.13 22.41
CA MET A 1 7.30 -8.13 21.47
C MET A 1 8.46 -7.41 20.84
N PHE A 2 8.40 -7.18 19.53
CA PHE A 2 9.42 -6.45 18.80
C PHE A 2 8.75 -5.64 17.70
N ASN A 3 9.43 -4.60 17.24
CA ASN A 3 9.00 -3.80 16.11
C ASN A 3 9.94 -4.06 14.94
N PHE A 4 9.43 -3.95 13.72
CA PHE A 4 10.22 -4.01 12.50
C PHE A 4 9.67 -3.03 11.48
N SER A 5 10.54 -2.53 10.60
CA SER A 5 10.13 -1.70 9.47
C SER A 5 9.78 -2.58 8.26
N CYS A 6 8.85 -2.11 7.46
CA CYS A 6 8.60 -2.60 6.12
C CYS A 6 8.45 -1.42 5.17
N THR A 7 8.98 -1.56 3.96
CA THR A 7 8.90 -0.54 2.91
C THR A 7 8.05 -1.09 1.78
N ALA A 8 6.97 -0.40 1.47
CA ALA A 8 6.12 -0.71 0.32
C ALA A 8 6.47 0.25 -0.81
N CYS A 9 6.83 -0.29 -1.97
CA CYS A 9 7.13 0.50 -3.16
C CYS A 9 6.23 0.12 -4.33
N LEU A 10 5.79 1.11 -5.09
CA LEU A 10 4.94 0.96 -6.25
C LEU A 10 5.51 1.82 -7.39
N THR A 11 5.51 1.26 -8.60
CA THR A 11 5.96 1.92 -9.82
C THR A 11 5.16 1.39 -10.99
N TYR A 12 5.04 2.19 -12.05
CA TYR A 12 4.39 1.75 -13.27
C TYR A 12 5.14 2.26 -14.50
N THR A 13 5.07 1.45 -15.55
CA THR A 13 5.60 1.74 -16.88
C THR A 13 4.65 1.15 -17.91
N GLY A 14 4.79 1.55 -19.17
CA GLY A 14 3.95 1.10 -20.26
C GLY A 14 4.04 2.04 -21.46
N ASN A 15 3.56 1.59 -22.61
CA ASN A 15 3.36 2.44 -23.78
C ASN A 15 1.94 3.03 -23.72
N HIS A 16 1.79 4.30 -24.11
CA HIS A 16 0.50 4.99 -24.12
C HIS A 16 -0.24 5.00 -22.77
N VAL A 17 0.51 4.97 -21.66
CA VAL A 17 -0.01 5.24 -20.32
C VAL A 17 0.20 6.72 -20.01
N PRO A 18 -0.70 7.36 -19.25
CA PRO A 18 -0.51 8.76 -18.83
C PRO A 18 0.75 8.90 -17.97
N ASP A 19 1.26 10.13 -17.86
CA ASP A 19 2.46 10.44 -17.07
C ASP A 19 2.21 10.39 -15.55
N SER A 20 0.95 10.43 -15.13
CA SER A 20 0.51 10.23 -13.75
C SER A 20 -0.73 9.35 -13.67
N VAL A 21 -0.80 8.49 -12.65
CA VAL A 21 -2.01 7.72 -12.32
C VAL A 21 -2.28 7.81 -10.82
N ASP A 22 -3.55 7.93 -10.46
CA ASP A 22 -3.96 7.82 -9.06
C ASP A 22 -4.24 6.36 -8.71
N ALA A 23 -3.72 5.93 -7.57
CA ALA A 23 -3.94 4.61 -7.02
C ALA A 23 -4.38 4.71 -5.56
N LYS A 24 -5.23 3.78 -5.16
CA LYS A 24 -5.57 3.51 -3.77
C LYS A 24 -4.78 2.28 -3.33
N VAL A 25 -3.99 2.43 -2.29
CA VAL A 25 -3.14 1.36 -1.75
C VAL A 25 -3.63 0.99 -0.37
N THR A 26 -3.87 -0.30 -0.15
CA THR A 26 -4.27 -0.88 1.12
C THR A 26 -3.19 -1.84 1.61
N MET A 27 -2.59 -1.49 2.74
CA MET A 27 -1.63 -2.31 3.47
C MET A 27 -2.36 -3.12 4.54
N GLN A 28 -2.02 -4.39 4.66
CA GLN A 28 -2.60 -5.31 5.63
C GLN A 28 -1.49 -6.08 6.35
N VAL A 29 -1.66 -6.26 7.66
CA VAL A 29 -0.74 -7.07 8.46
C VAL A 29 -1.50 -8.05 9.34
N ASP A 30 -1.20 -9.31 9.09
CA ASP A 30 -1.60 -10.49 9.86
C ASP A 30 -3.10 -10.53 10.18
N LEU A 31 -3.96 -10.23 9.19
CA LEU A 31 -5.42 -10.13 9.39
C LEU A 31 -6.03 -11.41 9.96
N SER A 32 -5.53 -12.58 9.56
CA SER A 32 -6.08 -13.87 10.00
C SER A 32 -5.97 -14.09 11.50
N PHE A 33 -4.97 -13.49 12.16
CA PHE A 33 -4.67 -13.77 13.57
C PHE A 33 -4.50 -12.52 14.44
N GLY A 34 -4.44 -11.32 13.83
CA GLY A 34 -4.37 -10.04 14.50
C GLY A 34 -3.11 -9.87 15.36
N ARG A 35 -2.00 -10.56 15.06
CA ARG A 35 -0.82 -10.63 15.95
C ARG A 35 0.15 -9.47 15.76
N ALA A 36 -0.03 -8.67 14.72
CA ALA A 36 0.74 -7.45 14.50
C ALA A 36 -0.18 -6.26 14.24
N ASN A 37 0.36 -5.04 14.18
CA ASN A 37 -0.34 -3.86 13.67
C ASN A 37 0.68 -2.84 13.12
N PHE A 38 0.22 -1.99 12.21
CA PHE A 38 0.97 -0.82 11.79
C PHE A 38 0.92 0.24 12.91
N ILE A 39 2.05 0.94 13.09
CA ILE A 39 2.18 2.11 13.96
C ILE A 39 2.53 3.31 13.08
N SER A 40 1.75 4.38 13.19
CA SER A 40 2.05 5.67 12.58
C SER A 40 1.63 6.79 13.51
N LYS A 41 2.11 8.01 13.24
CA LYS A 41 1.56 9.24 13.84
C LYS A 41 0.26 9.69 13.17
N GLU A 42 0.06 9.29 11.91
CA GLU A 42 -1.10 9.68 11.07
C GLU A 42 -2.37 8.91 11.43
N PHE A 43 -2.22 7.72 12.02
CA PHE A 43 -3.33 6.85 12.39
C PHE A 43 -2.97 6.07 13.65
N ASN A 44 -3.96 5.81 14.50
CA ASN A 44 -3.81 4.91 15.65
C ASN A 44 -3.44 3.49 15.18
N LYS A 45 -2.99 2.63 16.09
CA LYS A 45 -2.61 1.25 15.75
C LYS A 45 -3.71 0.52 14.97
N ALA A 46 -3.39 0.06 13.76
CA ALA A 46 -4.34 -0.60 12.86
C ALA A 46 -3.71 -1.79 12.14
N ASN A 47 -4.51 -2.83 11.91
CA ASN A 47 -4.10 -4.01 11.12
C ASN A 47 -4.27 -3.80 9.61
N THR A 48 -5.02 -2.77 9.22
CA THR A 48 -5.26 -2.34 7.85
C THR A 48 -5.03 -0.85 7.78
N TYR A 49 -4.33 -0.38 6.75
CA TYR A 49 -4.10 1.03 6.50
C TYR A 49 -4.24 1.31 5.01
N THR A 50 -5.11 2.26 4.66
CA THR A 50 -5.39 2.61 3.26
C THR A 50 -5.07 4.08 3.03
N TYR A 51 -4.44 4.37 1.89
CA TYR A 51 -4.11 5.72 1.48
C TYR A 51 -4.17 5.86 -0.05
N ASN A 52 -4.39 7.07 -0.53
CA ASN A 52 -4.31 7.40 -1.95
C ASN A 52 -2.91 7.89 -2.29
N VAL A 53 -2.45 7.58 -3.49
CA VAL A 53 -1.14 8.00 -4.02
C VAL A 53 -1.29 8.35 -5.50
N THR A 54 -0.66 9.46 -5.90
CA THR A 54 -0.42 9.76 -7.32
C THR A 54 0.96 9.24 -7.69
N LEU A 55 1.02 8.30 -8.62
CA LEU A 55 2.25 7.72 -9.13
C LEU A 55 2.70 8.48 -10.37
N HIS A 56 4.00 8.67 -10.54
CA HIS A 56 4.61 9.22 -11.75
C HIS A 56 5.30 8.12 -12.56
N ARG A 57 5.14 8.14 -13.88
CA ARG A 57 5.65 7.10 -14.77
C ARG A 57 7.15 6.90 -14.59
N GLY A 58 7.57 5.64 -14.43
CA GLY A 58 8.98 5.27 -14.26
C GLY A 58 9.62 5.71 -12.93
N THR A 59 8.85 6.32 -12.02
CA THR A 59 9.34 6.77 -10.72
C THR A 59 8.80 5.87 -9.63
N ASN A 60 9.68 5.43 -8.73
CA ASN A 60 9.27 4.65 -7.57
C ASN A 60 8.64 5.56 -6.52
N TRP A 61 7.41 5.25 -6.16
CA TRP A 61 6.81 5.76 -4.94
C TRP A 61 7.04 4.72 -3.84
N CYS A 62 7.58 5.13 -2.69
CA CYS A 62 7.83 4.24 -1.57
C CYS A 62 7.27 4.84 -0.26
N LYS A 63 6.74 3.99 0.61
CA LYS A 63 6.32 4.36 1.96
C LYS A 63 6.85 3.37 2.99
N ASP A 64 7.57 3.94 3.95
CA ASP A 64 8.04 3.22 5.11
C ASP A 64 6.93 3.11 6.16
N LEU A 65 6.79 1.91 6.73
CA LEU A 65 5.78 1.57 7.70
C LEU A 65 6.45 0.85 8.87
N MET A 66 6.10 1.24 10.08
CA MET A 66 6.52 0.53 11.29
C MET A 66 5.45 -0.49 11.67
N VAL A 67 5.87 -1.73 11.94
CA VAL A 67 4.98 -2.80 12.37
C VAL A 67 5.37 -3.23 13.78
N GLN A 68 4.39 -3.34 14.68
CA GLN A 68 4.57 -3.92 16.01
C GLN A 68 4.02 -5.33 16.04
N ASN A 69 4.87 -6.29 16.41
CA ASN A 69 4.47 -7.64 16.75
C ASN A 69 4.01 -7.70 18.23
N LYS A 70 2.75 -8.07 18.44
CA LYS A 70 2.07 -8.18 19.74
C LYS A 70 2.23 -9.58 20.38
N GLN A 71 2.84 -10.55 19.70
CA GLN A 71 3.07 -11.88 20.26
C GLN A 71 4.04 -11.79 21.46
N ARG A 72 3.70 -12.51 22.52
CA ARG A 72 4.65 -12.87 23.58
C ARG A 72 5.51 -14.04 23.09
N ALA A 73 6.72 -14.17 23.63
CA ALA A 73 7.77 -15.08 23.14
C ALA A 73 7.38 -16.58 23.07
N SER A 74 6.21 -16.97 23.56
CA SER A 74 5.73 -18.36 23.65
C SER A 74 4.43 -18.60 22.85
N GLY A 75 4.34 -18.19 21.58
CA GLY A 75 3.13 -18.46 20.79
C GLY A 75 3.32 -18.40 19.27
N ARG A 76 2.66 -19.35 18.59
CA ARG A 76 2.44 -19.50 17.13
C ARG A 76 3.66 -19.21 16.25
N THR A 77 4.23 -20.28 15.71
CA THR A 77 5.37 -20.28 14.77
C THR A 77 4.99 -19.90 13.34
N GLN A 78 3.69 -19.73 13.06
CA GLN A 78 3.23 -19.32 11.74
C GLN A 78 3.76 -17.91 11.40
N PRO A 79 4.20 -17.69 10.14
CA PRO A 79 4.70 -16.39 9.71
C PRO A 79 3.64 -15.30 9.87
N LEU A 80 4.08 -14.06 10.08
CA LEU A 80 3.22 -12.89 9.93
C LEU A 80 3.02 -12.64 8.43
N ILE A 81 1.77 -12.50 8.00
CA ILE A 81 1.45 -12.21 6.61
C ILE A 81 1.35 -10.70 6.42
N LEU A 82 2.14 -10.15 5.51
CA LEU A 82 2.02 -8.77 5.07
C LEU A 82 1.50 -8.77 3.64
N ALA A 83 0.49 -7.96 3.36
CA ALA A 83 -0.07 -7.80 2.03
C ALA A 83 -0.19 -6.32 1.66
N MET A 84 0.15 -6.03 0.40
CA MET A 84 -0.11 -4.77 -0.27
C MET A 84 -1.10 -5.05 -1.39
N ILE A 85 -2.24 -4.36 -1.35
CA ILE A 85 -3.27 -4.41 -2.38
C ILE A 85 -3.34 -3.02 -2.99
N TYR A 86 -3.43 -2.93 -4.30
CA TYR A 86 -3.56 -1.65 -4.99
C TYR A 86 -4.67 -1.71 -6.04
N GLU A 87 -5.35 -0.59 -6.22
CA GLU A 87 -6.41 -0.39 -7.19
C GLU A 87 -6.17 0.96 -7.87
N LEU A 88 -6.30 1.04 -9.20
CA LEU A 88 -6.27 2.33 -9.89
C LEU A 88 -7.56 3.10 -9.55
N ALA A 89 -7.43 4.34 -9.08
CA ALA A 89 -8.56 5.13 -8.60
C ALA A 89 -9.39 5.74 -9.74
N ASN A 90 -8.80 5.88 -10.93
CA ASN A 90 -9.43 6.45 -12.11
C ASN A 90 -9.23 5.53 -13.33
N ASP A 91 -10.19 5.57 -14.25
CA ASP A 91 -10.03 5.04 -15.60
C ASP A 91 -9.15 6.03 -16.39
N PRO A 92 -7.89 5.69 -16.74
CA PRO A 92 -6.94 6.63 -17.33
C PRO A 92 -7.38 7.17 -18.71
N ILE A 93 -8.43 6.60 -19.30
CA ILE A 93 -9.00 7.01 -20.59
C ILE A 93 -9.94 8.23 -20.45
N LYS A 94 -10.39 8.57 -19.24
CA LYS A 94 -11.23 9.77 -19.00
C LYS A 94 -10.37 11.02 -18.77
N ASP A 95 -9.43 11.29 -19.65
CA ASP A 95 -8.92 12.64 -19.83
C ASP A 95 -9.93 13.43 -20.68
N THR A 96 -10.99 13.94 -20.03
CA THR A 96 -12.00 14.80 -20.67
C THR A 96 -11.45 16.20 -20.94
N THR A 97 -10.46 16.31 -21.83
CA THR A 97 -10.68 17.23 -22.94
C THR A 97 -11.62 16.48 -23.87
N GLY A 98 -12.85 16.96 -24.04
CA GLY A 98 -13.88 16.29 -24.85
C GLY A 98 -13.54 16.23 -26.34
N LYS A 99 -12.47 15.53 -26.72
CA LYS A 99 -12.12 15.14 -28.08
C LYS A 99 -11.46 13.76 -28.04
N SER A 100 -12.30 12.76 -28.18
CA SER A 100 -11.86 11.46 -28.69
C SER A 100 -11.31 11.69 -30.09
N ASN A 101 -10.01 11.43 -30.29
CA ASN A 101 -9.41 11.31 -31.61
C ASN A 101 -9.38 9.83 -31.98
N TYR A 102 -10.56 9.28 -32.25
CA TYR A 102 -10.73 8.16 -33.17
C TYR A 102 -11.63 8.64 -34.31
#